data_AF-A0AAW2Y6Z1-F1
#
_entry.id   AF-A0AAW2Y6Z1-F1
#
_cell.length_a   1.000
_cell.length_b   1.000
_cell.length_c   1.000
_cell.angle_alpha   90.00
_cell.angle_beta   90.00
_cell.angle_gamma   90.00
#
_symmetry.space_group_name_H-M   'P 1'
#
loop_
_entity.id
_entity.type
_entity.pdbx_description
1 polymer ?
#
loop_
_entity_poly.entity_id
_entity_poly.type
_entity_poly.pdbx_seq_one_letter_code
_entity_poly.pdbx_strand_id
1 'polypeptide(L)'
;MGMKDHTVVGNALIHMTTRCGLIDDANTVFRNMLHPDVISWNLMITGYSYHGLGEKALDVFQQMLIAKDRPSYVTFVGVLSACGFLGRVDEGFYYLNHMMRDFDIEPGLEHYTCIVGLLARAGRLDEAENFMRSIPIKWDIVAWRTLLNACHVHQNYGLGKTVADTVLHMDPTDVGTCILMSNMHAKAKRWDKVVAVRKLMREKNIKKEPGLSWTEIRNNTHIFVSDDTKHVESVQIREKVKKLLAEIKPLGYVPDIVSELHDVEEEQKEDHLSYHSEKLAIAYAIMKTPPEAPIHVIKNLRICDDCHSAAKFISKLTKRIIVVRDVNRFHHFRDVAASSSSPKQHSAPKLFDTGKKDAVGYGVRQSEWQRKRRLMLSWRKNYSVHTSAWKYHEDTPELLVEA
;
A
#
# COMPACT_ATOMS: atom_id res chain seq x y z
N MET A 1 -22.46 19.09 24.40
CA MET A 1 -23.48 19.52 23.41
C MET A 1 -22.86 19.81 22.03
N GLY A 2 -21.79 20.60 21.90
CA GLY A 2 -21.40 21.22 20.61
C GLY A 2 -20.81 20.39 19.46
N MET A 3 -20.66 19.06 19.54
CA MET A 3 -20.09 18.26 18.43
C MET A 3 -21.13 17.43 17.66
N LYS A 4 -22.26 17.12 18.30
CA LYS A 4 -23.30 16.24 17.73
C LYS A 4 -24.15 16.90 16.65
N ASP A 5 -24.22 18.24 16.69
CA ASP A 5 -25.12 19.07 15.88
C ASP A 5 -24.43 19.69 14.65
N HIS A 6 -23.11 19.53 14.50
CA HIS A 6 -22.33 20.17 13.43
C HIS A 6 -21.70 19.14 12.48
N THR A 7 -22.47 18.70 11.49
CA THR A 7 -22.08 17.71 10.47
C THR A 7 -20.77 18.06 9.76
N VAL A 8 -20.51 19.34 9.48
CA VAL A 8 -19.26 19.80 8.83
C VAL A 8 -18.04 19.52 9.73
N VAL A 9 -18.14 19.79 11.02
CA VAL A 9 -17.05 19.54 11.98
C VAL A 9 -16.84 18.04 12.17
N GLY A 10 -17.94 17.28 12.27
CA GLY A 10 -17.91 15.82 12.30
C GLY A 10 -17.19 15.23 11.08
N ASN A 11 -17.55 15.68 9.88
CA ASN A 11 -16.93 15.25 8.63
C ASN A 11 -15.43 15.59 8.57
N ALA A 12 -15.03 16.78 9.02
CA ALA A 12 -13.61 17.16 9.09
C ALA A 12 -12.83 16.25 10.05
N LEU A 13 -13.40 15.91 11.21
CA LEU A 13 -12.79 15.01 12.18
C LEU A 13 -12.71 13.57 11.67
N ILE A 14 -13.76 13.05 11.06
CA ILE A 14 -13.75 11.71 10.42
C ILE A 14 -12.67 11.67 9.34
N HIS A 15 -12.64 12.68 8.47
CA HIS A 15 -11.64 12.75 7.41
C HIS A 15 -10.20 12.79 7.97
N MET A 16 -9.95 13.59 9.02
CA MET A 16 -8.61 13.65 9.62
C MET A 16 -8.23 12.33 10.31
N THR A 17 -9.11 11.77 11.14
CA THR A 17 -8.84 10.56 11.93
C THR A 17 -8.61 9.34 11.04
N THR A 18 -9.41 9.14 10.00
CA THR A 18 -9.17 8.09 8.98
C THR A 18 -7.80 8.25 8.32
N ARG A 19 -7.42 9.47 7.92
CA ARG A 19 -6.12 9.75 7.27
C ARG A 19 -4.91 9.64 8.21
N CYS A 20 -5.13 9.61 9.51
CA CYS A 20 -4.10 9.40 10.53
C CYS A 20 -3.97 7.93 10.96
N GLY A 21 -4.76 7.02 10.39
CA GLY A 21 -4.76 5.61 10.82
C GLY A 21 -5.66 5.31 12.01
N LEU A 22 -6.43 6.30 12.50
CA LEU A 22 -7.27 6.23 13.70
C LEU A 22 -8.74 5.92 13.33
N ILE A 23 -8.96 4.76 12.70
CA ILE A 23 -10.29 4.40 12.16
C ILE A 23 -11.35 4.16 13.24
N ASP A 24 -10.95 3.71 14.42
CA ASP A 24 -11.88 3.50 15.54
C ASP A 24 -12.34 4.83 16.15
N ASP A 25 -11.47 5.85 16.17
CA ASP A 25 -11.83 7.22 16.56
C ASP A 25 -12.78 7.83 15.53
N ALA A 26 -12.50 7.64 14.24
CA ALA A 26 -13.38 8.07 13.15
C ALA A 26 -14.79 7.50 13.31
N ASN A 27 -14.89 6.19 13.59
CA ASN A 27 -16.15 5.52 13.84
C ASN A 27 -16.86 6.07 15.10
N THR A 28 -16.10 6.39 16.14
CA THR A 28 -16.65 7.00 17.36
C THR A 28 -17.25 8.37 17.07
N VAL A 29 -16.58 9.21 16.28
CA VAL A 29 -17.13 10.48 15.83
C VAL A 29 -18.41 10.26 15.03
N PHE A 30 -18.37 9.38 14.03
CA PHE A 30 -19.49 9.07 13.16
C PHE A 30 -20.74 8.59 13.93
N ARG A 31 -20.57 7.62 14.84
CA ARG A 31 -21.68 7.08 15.66
C ARG A 31 -22.29 8.10 16.62
N ASN A 32 -21.57 9.17 16.93
CA ASN A 32 -22.05 10.25 17.79
C ASN A 32 -22.77 11.37 17.03
N MET A 33 -22.79 11.33 15.70
CA MET A 33 -23.51 12.30 14.87
C MET A 33 -25.03 12.04 14.93
N LEU A 34 -25.83 13.08 15.10
CA LEU A 34 -27.29 12.94 15.08
C LEU A 34 -27.85 12.80 13.66
N HIS A 35 -27.25 13.52 12.71
CA HIS A 35 -27.68 13.58 11.32
C HIS A 35 -26.46 13.44 10.39
N PRO A 36 -25.92 12.22 10.23
CA PRO A 36 -24.89 11.98 9.23
C PRO A 36 -25.44 12.29 7.85
N ASP A 37 -24.65 13.02 7.04
CA ASP A 37 -25.01 13.30 5.64
C ASP A 37 -24.30 12.30 4.70
N VAL A 38 -24.58 12.41 3.40
CA VAL A 38 -23.94 11.59 2.37
C VAL A 38 -22.40 11.65 2.43
N ILE A 39 -21.84 12.78 2.87
CA ILE A 39 -20.39 12.95 3.03
C ILE A 39 -19.92 12.13 4.23
N SER A 40 -20.61 12.16 5.38
CA SER A 40 -20.32 11.35 6.56
C SER A 40 -20.28 9.86 6.22
N TRP A 41 -21.31 9.36 5.52
CA TRP A 41 -21.41 7.97 5.06
C TRP A 41 -20.23 7.61 4.14
N ASN A 42 -19.97 8.43 3.13
CA ASN A 42 -18.90 8.21 2.17
C ASN A 42 -17.51 8.19 2.83
N LEU A 43 -17.26 9.08 3.80
CA LEU A 43 -16.01 9.12 4.55
C LEU A 43 -15.78 7.82 5.31
N MET A 44 -16.83 7.25 5.92
CA MET A 44 -16.71 5.97 6.64
C MET A 44 -16.57 4.77 5.70
N ILE A 45 -17.35 4.69 4.61
CA ILE A 45 -17.27 3.59 3.64
C ILE A 45 -15.88 3.54 2.99
N THR A 46 -15.41 4.70 2.50
CA THR A 46 -14.08 4.80 1.88
C THR A 46 -12.98 4.63 2.93
N GLY A 47 -13.13 5.21 4.13
CA GLY A 47 -12.20 5.07 5.25
C GLY A 47 -12.00 3.61 5.64
N TYR A 48 -13.07 2.84 5.85
CA TYR A 48 -12.96 1.41 6.15
C TYR A 48 -12.30 0.63 5.01
N SER A 49 -12.63 0.94 3.76
CA SER A 49 -12.01 0.32 2.58
C SER A 49 -10.49 0.57 2.55
N TYR A 50 -10.05 1.81 2.79
CA TYR A 50 -8.62 2.17 2.88
C TYR A 50 -7.88 1.51 4.05
N HIS A 51 -8.60 0.99 5.04
CA HIS A 51 -8.02 0.27 6.17
C HIS A 51 -8.11 -1.25 6.02
N GLY A 52 -8.53 -1.74 4.84
CA GLY A 52 -8.70 -3.17 4.58
C GLY A 52 -9.86 -3.80 5.34
N LEU A 53 -10.80 -2.98 5.84
CA LEU A 53 -11.97 -3.39 6.63
C LEU A 53 -13.22 -3.45 5.73
N GLY A 54 -13.15 -4.21 4.64
CA GLY A 54 -14.18 -4.26 3.60
C GLY A 54 -15.57 -4.62 4.12
N GLU A 55 -15.68 -5.59 5.04
CA GLU A 55 -16.98 -5.96 5.65
C GLU A 55 -17.62 -4.78 6.37
N LYS A 56 -16.84 -4.04 7.19
CA LYS A 56 -17.34 -2.85 7.88
C LYS A 56 -17.76 -1.76 6.90
N ALA A 57 -17.09 -1.63 5.76
CA ALA A 57 -17.49 -0.68 4.73
C ALA A 57 -18.87 -1.03 4.14
N LEU A 58 -19.13 -2.32 3.87
CA LEU A 58 -20.43 -2.80 3.41
C LEU A 58 -21.51 -2.69 4.50
N ASP A 59 -21.17 -2.92 5.77
CA ASP A 59 -22.10 -2.71 6.89
C ASP A 59 -22.53 -1.25 7.00
N VAL A 60 -21.60 -0.30 6.83
CA VAL A 60 -21.92 1.14 6.82
C VAL A 60 -22.78 1.50 5.61
N PHE A 61 -22.50 0.94 4.44
CA PHE A 61 -23.36 1.12 3.26
C PHE A 61 -24.78 0.60 3.51
N GLN A 62 -24.93 -0.57 4.13
CA GLN A 62 -26.24 -1.12 4.48
C GLN A 62 -26.98 -0.23 5.49
N GLN A 63 -26.26 0.34 6.47
CA GLN A 63 -26.84 1.31 7.41
C GLN A 63 -27.34 2.57 6.71
N MET A 64 -26.59 3.09 5.72
CA MET A 64 -27.02 4.22 4.88
C MET A 64 -28.33 3.91 4.16
N LEU A 65 -28.46 2.72 3.58
CA LEU A 65 -29.70 2.28 2.91
C LEU A 65 -30.87 2.15 3.89
N ILE A 66 -30.65 1.59 5.08
CA ILE A 66 -31.67 1.48 6.14
C ILE A 66 -32.13 2.86 6.63
N ALA A 67 -31.20 3.82 6.73
CA ALA A 67 -31.49 5.21 7.05
C ALA A 67 -32.26 5.94 5.93
N LYS A 68 -32.44 5.29 4.76
CA LYS A 68 -33.06 5.84 3.55
C LYS A 68 -32.30 7.03 2.96
N ASP A 69 -31.00 7.12 3.27
CA ASP A 69 -30.12 8.09 2.63
C ASP A 69 -29.72 7.60 1.25
N ARG A 70 -29.83 8.47 0.24
CA ARG A 70 -29.57 8.11 -1.16
C ARG A 70 -28.06 7.95 -1.40
N PRO A 71 -27.58 6.77 -1.86
CA PRO A 71 -26.21 6.59 -2.32
C PRO A 71 -25.84 7.61 -3.40
N SER A 72 -24.55 7.93 -3.46
CA SER A 72 -23.98 8.85 -4.45
C SER A 72 -22.93 8.13 -5.31
N TYR A 73 -22.48 8.79 -6.37
CA TYR A 73 -21.34 8.34 -7.19
C TYR A 73 -20.14 7.90 -6.32
N VAL A 74 -19.79 8.69 -5.29
CA VAL A 74 -18.66 8.38 -4.41
C VAL A 74 -18.94 7.19 -3.49
N THR A 75 -20.20 6.95 -3.14
CA THR A 75 -20.62 5.80 -2.32
C THR A 75 -20.25 4.50 -3.01
N PHE A 76 -20.58 4.37 -4.30
CA PHE A 76 -20.33 3.16 -5.07
C PHE A 76 -18.84 2.93 -5.37
N VAL A 77 -18.03 3.98 -5.52
CA VAL A 77 -16.55 3.84 -5.55
C VAL A 77 -16.06 3.15 -4.27
N GLY A 78 -16.56 3.56 -3.10
CA GLY A 78 -16.23 2.94 -1.82
C GLY A 78 -16.68 1.48 -1.72
N VAL A 79 -17.94 1.20 -2.08
CA VAL A 79 -18.54 -0.15 -2.05
C VAL A 79 -17.80 -1.12 -2.98
N LEU A 80 -17.56 -0.74 -4.24
CA LEU A 80 -16.84 -1.58 -5.20
C LEU A 80 -15.39 -1.84 -4.76
N SER A 81 -14.76 -0.85 -4.12
CA SER A 81 -13.44 -1.04 -3.50
C SER A 81 -13.48 -2.07 -2.38
N ALA A 82 -14.49 -2.03 -1.52
CA ALA A 82 -14.70 -3.01 -0.46
C ALA A 82 -14.89 -4.42 -1.02
N CYS A 83 -15.77 -4.61 -2.02
CA CYS A 83 -15.91 -5.88 -2.75
C CYS A 83 -14.56 -6.35 -3.29
N GLY A 84 -13.81 -5.40 -3.84
CA GLY A 84 -12.43 -5.55 -4.25
C GLY A 84 -11.52 -6.20 -3.22
N PHE A 85 -11.49 -5.65 -2.00
CA PHE A 85 -10.69 -6.15 -0.89
C PHE A 85 -11.15 -7.51 -0.37
N LEU A 86 -12.45 -7.78 -0.46
CA LEU A 86 -13.01 -9.07 -0.06
C LEU A 86 -12.81 -10.12 -1.16
N GLY A 87 -12.59 -9.70 -2.40
CA GLY A 87 -12.57 -10.58 -3.58
C GLY A 87 -13.95 -11.08 -3.97
N ARG A 88 -15.01 -10.32 -3.64
CA ARG A 88 -16.40 -10.66 -3.96
C ARG A 88 -16.74 -10.15 -5.36
N VAL A 89 -16.31 -10.90 -6.38
CA VAL A 89 -16.41 -10.47 -7.79
C VAL A 89 -17.87 -10.28 -8.22
N ASP A 90 -18.72 -11.27 -7.93
CA ASP A 90 -20.12 -11.26 -8.34
C ASP A 90 -20.89 -10.10 -7.68
N GLU A 91 -20.62 -9.85 -6.40
CA GLU A 91 -21.23 -8.73 -5.66
C GLU A 91 -20.77 -7.37 -6.24
N GLY A 92 -19.50 -7.24 -6.62
CA GLY A 92 -18.99 -6.04 -7.28
C GLY A 92 -19.70 -5.74 -8.61
N PHE A 93 -19.90 -6.75 -9.45
CA PHE A 93 -20.66 -6.59 -10.69
C PHE A 93 -22.15 -6.32 -10.45
N TYR A 94 -22.73 -6.93 -9.41
CA TYR A 94 -24.10 -6.63 -9.00
C TYR A 94 -24.27 -5.15 -8.64
N TYR A 95 -23.36 -4.61 -7.82
CA TYR A 95 -23.40 -3.19 -7.47
C TYR A 95 -23.23 -2.28 -8.69
N LEU A 96 -22.27 -2.59 -9.57
CA LEU A 96 -21.99 -1.80 -10.77
C LEU A 96 -23.16 -1.77 -11.77
N ASN A 97 -23.75 -2.93 -12.06
CA ASN A 97 -24.68 -3.08 -13.18
C ASN A 97 -26.16 -2.95 -12.77
N HIS A 98 -26.49 -3.31 -11.53
CA HIS A 98 -27.88 -3.31 -11.04
C HIS A 98 -28.10 -2.17 -10.05
N MET A 99 -27.43 -2.19 -8.90
CA MET A 99 -27.74 -1.23 -7.83
C MET A 99 -27.46 0.21 -8.24
N MET A 100 -26.36 0.50 -8.93
CA MET A 100 -26.10 1.85 -9.43
C MET A 100 -27.21 2.34 -10.36
N ARG A 101 -27.72 1.46 -11.23
CA ARG A 101 -28.84 1.77 -12.13
C ARG A 101 -30.12 2.04 -11.35
N ASP A 102 -30.41 1.26 -10.31
CA ASP A 102 -31.61 1.44 -9.47
C ASP A 102 -31.60 2.78 -8.70
N PHE A 103 -30.41 3.37 -8.51
CA PHE A 103 -30.24 4.72 -7.94
C PHE A 103 -29.98 5.80 -9.00
N ASP A 104 -30.17 5.52 -10.29
CA ASP A 104 -29.92 6.43 -11.41
C ASP A 104 -28.49 6.99 -11.42
N ILE A 105 -27.50 6.17 -11.06
CA ILE A 105 -26.09 6.55 -11.01
C ILE A 105 -25.38 5.90 -12.19
N GLU A 106 -24.89 6.73 -13.12
CA GLU A 106 -24.07 6.24 -14.23
C GLU A 106 -22.65 5.88 -13.75
N PRO A 107 -22.13 4.69 -14.07
CA PRO A 107 -20.77 4.34 -13.74
C PRO A 107 -19.75 5.10 -14.59
N GLY A 108 -18.75 5.67 -13.94
CA GLY A 108 -17.62 6.34 -14.57
C GLY A 108 -16.28 5.64 -14.32
N LEU A 109 -15.18 6.28 -14.76
CA LEU A 109 -13.82 5.72 -14.75
C LEU A 109 -13.40 5.16 -13.39
N GLU A 110 -13.74 5.84 -12.29
CA GLU A 110 -13.40 5.39 -10.95
C GLU A 110 -14.05 4.05 -10.61
N HIS A 111 -15.33 3.86 -10.96
CA HIS A 111 -16.08 2.63 -10.73
C HIS A 111 -15.51 1.46 -11.55
N TYR A 112 -15.23 1.72 -12.83
CA TYR A 112 -14.64 0.71 -13.70
C TYR A 112 -13.22 0.34 -13.24
N THR A 113 -12.44 1.29 -12.75
CA THR A 113 -11.14 1.02 -12.13
C THR A 113 -11.27 0.16 -10.87
N CYS A 114 -12.34 0.34 -10.08
CA CYS A 114 -12.64 -0.57 -8.95
C CYS A 114 -12.78 -2.02 -9.43
N ILE A 115 -13.53 -2.23 -10.53
CA ILE A 115 -13.79 -3.56 -11.11
C ILE A 115 -12.52 -4.17 -11.69
N VAL A 116 -11.70 -3.39 -12.40
CA VAL A 116 -10.38 -3.85 -12.87
C VAL A 116 -9.54 -4.29 -11.69
N GLY A 117 -9.49 -3.49 -10.61
CA GLY A 117 -8.79 -3.87 -9.38
C GLY A 117 -9.36 -5.13 -8.73
N LEU A 118 -10.68 -5.32 -8.74
CA LEU A 118 -11.37 -6.48 -8.17
C LEU A 118 -11.02 -7.76 -8.93
N LEU A 119 -11.10 -7.75 -10.26
CA LEU A 119 -10.71 -8.87 -11.12
C LEU A 119 -9.21 -9.16 -11.02
N ALA A 120 -8.39 -8.11 -11.03
CA ALA A 120 -6.95 -8.19 -10.85
C ALA A 120 -6.57 -8.93 -9.56
N ARG A 121 -7.14 -8.53 -8.42
CA ARG A 121 -6.90 -9.18 -7.12
C ARG A 121 -7.44 -10.62 -7.04
N ALA A 122 -8.46 -10.95 -7.84
CA ALA A 122 -8.99 -12.29 -7.94
C ALA A 122 -8.15 -13.18 -8.88
N GLY A 123 -7.09 -12.66 -9.52
CA GLY A 123 -6.30 -13.37 -10.52
C GLY A 123 -7.00 -13.56 -11.87
N ARG A 124 -8.17 -12.94 -12.07
CA ARG A 124 -8.99 -13.03 -13.29
C ARG A 124 -8.50 -12.01 -14.34
N LEU A 125 -7.23 -12.13 -14.73
CA LEU A 125 -6.52 -11.11 -15.52
C LEU A 125 -7.07 -10.95 -16.94
N ASP A 126 -7.40 -12.06 -17.61
CA ASP A 126 -7.95 -12.01 -18.97
C ASP A 126 -9.32 -11.34 -18.99
N GLU A 127 -10.13 -11.57 -17.95
CA GLU A 127 -11.40 -10.89 -17.77
C GLU A 127 -11.22 -9.40 -17.48
N ALA A 128 -10.20 -9.03 -16.70
CA ALA A 128 -9.88 -7.62 -16.46
C ALA A 128 -9.48 -6.91 -17.76
N GLU A 129 -8.66 -7.55 -18.60
CA GLU A 129 -8.29 -7.01 -19.91
C GLU A 129 -9.51 -6.88 -20.82
N ASN A 130 -10.32 -7.94 -20.95
CA ASN A 130 -11.52 -7.94 -21.77
C ASN A 130 -12.52 -6.86 -21.31
N PHE A 131 -12.68 -6.70 -19.99
CA PHE A 131 -13.48 -5.64 -19.41
C PHE A 131 -12.98 -4.26 -19.86
N MET A 132 -11.68 -3.98 -19.71
CA MET A 132 -11.09 -2.71 -20.14
C MET A 132 -11.29 -2.44 -21.65
N ARG A 133 -11.17 -3.48 -22.49
CA ARG A 133 -11.37 -3.37 -23.94
C ARG A 133 -12.84 -3.18 -24.34
N SER A 134 -13.77 -3.75 -23.58
CA SER A 134 -15.21 -3.72 -23.87
C SER A 134 -15.88 -2.39 -23.54
N ILE A 135 -15.35 -1.64 -22.57
CA ILE A 135 -15.94 -0.38 -22.10
C ILE A 135 -15.35 0.79 -22.92
N PRO A 136 -16.18 1.55 -23.66
CA PRO A 136 -15.72 2.60 -24.57
C PRO A 136 -15.42 3.92 -23.81
N ILE A 137 -14.47 3.89 -22.88
CA ILE A 137 -14.00 5.06 -22.15
C ILE A 137 -12.51 5.30 -22.39
N LYS A 138 -12.07 6.53 -22.11
CA LYS A 138 -10.64 6.84 -22.04
C LYS A 138 -10.08 6.37 -20.70
N TRP A 139 -9.47 5.20 -20.70
CA TRP A 139 -8.72 4.68 -19.55
C TRP A 139 -7.50 5.54 -19.26
N ASP A 140 -7.21 5.75 -17.97
CA ASP A 140 -6.04 6.48 -17.52
C ASP A 140 -4.86 5.53 -17.21
N ILE A 141 -3.71 6.13 -16.92
CA ILE A 141 -2.49 5.39 -16.57
C ILE A 141 -2.69 4.57 -15.28
N VAL A 142 -3.54 5.03 -14.35
CA VAL A 142 -3.76 4.37 -13.06
C VAL A 142 -4.48 3.04 -13.23
N ALA A 143 -5.51 2.99 -14.08
CA ALA A 143 -6.23 1.76 -14.39
C ALA A 143 -5.34 0.72 -15.08
N TRP A 144 -4.55 1.12 -16.07
CA TRP A 144 -3.60 0.21 -16.72
C TRP A 144 -2.49 -0.26 -15.77
N ARG A 145 -1.96 0.63 -14.93
CA ARG A 145 -0.96 0.26 -13.91
C ARG A 145 -1.51 -0.71 -12.87
N THR A 146 -2.81 -0.64 -12.57
CA THR A 146 -3.49 -1.61 -11.71
C THR A 146 -3.39 -3.01 -12.30
N LEU A 147 -3.76 -3.16 -13.57
CA LEU A 147 -3.68 -4.44 -14.27
C LEU A 147 -2.22 -4.91 -14.43
N LEU A 148 -1.30 -3.99 -14.72
CA LEU A 148 0.13 -4.29 -14.85
C LEU A 148 0.72 -4.87 -13.56
N ASN A 149 0.40 -4.25 -12.41
CA ASN A 149 0.85 -4.76 -11.12
C ASN A 149 0.32 -6.17 -10.85
N ALA A 150 -0.95 -6.41 -11.19
CA ALA A 150 -1.56 -7.74 -11.04
C ALA A 150 -0.89 -8.78 -11.95
N CYS A 151 -0.50 -8.41 -13.18
CA CYS A 151 0.29 -9.28 -14.05
C CYS A 151 1.63 -9.66 -13.43
N HIS A 152 2.29 -8.74 -12.73
CA HIS A 152 3.52 -9.05 -11.99
C HIS A 152 3.26 -10.01 -10.82
N VAL A 153 2.23 -9.75 -10.03
CA VAL A 153 1.87 -10.56 -8.84
C VAL A 153 1.45 -11.98 -9.24
N HIS A 154 0.59 -12.12 -10.25
CA HIS A 154 0.09 -13.40 -10.74
C HIS A 154 0.99 -14.03 -11.83
N GLN A 155 2.17 -13.46 -12.07
CA GLN A 155 3.19 -13.96 -13.00
C GLN A 155 2.72 -14.11 -14.46
N ASN A 156 1.68 -13.38 -14.87
CA ASN A 156 1.24 -13.32 -16.27
C ASN A 156 2.07 -12.28 -17.04
N TYR A 157 3.33 -12.64 -17.34
CA TYR A 157 4.27 -11.73 -18.01
C TYR A 157 3.95 -11.46 -19.47
N GLY A 158 3.09 -12.27 -20.11
CA GLY A 158 2.61 -12.05 -21.47
C GLY A 158 1.71 -10.83 -21.52
N LEU A 159 0.60 -10.86 -20.76
CA LEU A 159 -0.31 -9.73 -20.62
C LEU A 159 0.41 -8.51 -20.02
N GLY A 160 1.26 -8.72 -19.02
CA GLY A 160 2.03 -7.66 -18.39
C GLY A 160 2.88 -6.85 -19.39
N LYS A 161 3.43 -7.49 -20.42
CA LYS A 161 4.15 -6.78 -21.49
C LYS A 161 3.21 -5.89 -22.31
N THR A 162 2.09 -6.44 -22.79
CA THR A 162 1.11 -5.70 -23.60
C THR A 162 0.57 -4.47 -22.85
N VAL A 163 0.28 -4.63 -21.56
CA VAL A 163 -0.17 -3.54 -20.70
C VAL A 163 0.94 -2.51 -20.47
N ALA A 164 2.18 -2.94 -20.25
CA ALA A 164 3.32 -2.03 -20.09
C ALA A 164 3.56 -1.19 -21.36
N ASP A 165 3.50 -1.80 -22.54
CA ASP A 165 3.63 -1.12 -23.83
C ASP A 165 2.52 -0.07 -24.00
N THR A 166 1.29 -0.39 -23.58
CA THR A 166 0.16 0.55 -23.59
C THR A 166 0.41 1.75 -22.68
N VAL A 167 0.89 1.54 -21.45
CA VAL A 167 1.21 2.64 -20.53
C VAL A 167 2.36 3.51 -21.04
N LEU A 168 3.43 2.91 -21.57
CA LEU A 168 4.58 3.64 -22.09
C LEU A 168 4.26 4.41 -23.37
N HIS A 169 3.24 4.00 -24.13
CA HIS A 169 2.71 4.80 -25.22
C HIS A 169 1.98 6.05 -24.72
N MET A 170 1.26 5.94 -23.58
CA MET A 170 0.54 7.06 -22.96
C MET A 170 1.47 8.03 -22.21
N ASP A 171 2.41 7.48 -21.41
CA ASP A 171 3.44 8.21 -20.69
C ASP A 171 4.77 7.45 -20.83
N PRO A 172 5.61 7.87 -21.80
CA PRO A 172 6.90 7.24 -22.03
C PRO A 172 7.91 7.42 -20.89
N THR A 173 7.57 8.21 -19.86
CA THR A 173 8.41 8.51 -18.69
C THR A 173 7.90 7.87 -17.40
N ASP A 174 6.85 7.06 -17.44
CA ASP A 174 6.30 6.43 -16.23
C ASP A 174 7.33 5.48 -15.58
N VAL A 175 7.85 5.95 -14.44
CA VAL A 175 8.88 5.25 -13.65
C VAL A 175 8.36 3.88 -13.19
N GLY A 176 7.08 3.82 -12.78
CA GLY A 176 6.48 2.61 -12.22
C GLY A 176 6.43 1.46 -13.23
N THR A 177 6.01 1.77 -14.45
CA THR A 177 5.94 0.80 -15.55
C THR A 177 7.32 0.29 -15.95
N CYS A 178 8.32 1.18 -16.07
CA CYS A 178 9.70 0.76 -16.36
C CYS A 178 10.23 -0.22 -15.30
N ILE A 179 10.01 0.07 -14.01
CA ILE A 179 10.45 -0.80 -12.92
C ILE A 179 9.72 -2.15 -12.96
N LEU A 180 8.39 -2.16 -13.10
CA LEU A 180 7.60 -3.40 -13.17
C LEU A 180 8.01 -4.25 -14.37
N MET A 181 8.20 -3.64 -15.54
CA MET A 181 8.64 -4.32 -16.75
C MET A 181 10.04 -4.93 -16.57
N SER A 182 10.98 -4.17 -16.02
CA SER A 182 12.31 -4.70 -15.66
C SER A 182 12.22 -5.89 -14.71
N ASN A 183 11.40 -5.80 -13.66
CA ASN A 183 11.22 -6.89 -12.68
C ASN A 183 10.58 -8.14 -13.30
N MET A 184 9.58 -7.96 -14.16
CA MET A 184 8.96 -9.08 -14.89
C MET A 184 9.94 -9.76 -15.86
N HIS A 185 10.79 -9.00 -16.55
CA HIS A 185 11.84 -9.56 -17.39
C HIS A 185 12.91 -10.31 -16.60
N ALA A 186 13.32 -9.77 -15.45
CA ALA A 186 14.26 -10.44 -14.55
C ALA A 186 13.71 -11.76 -14.01
N LYS A 187 12.46 -11.79 -13.52
CA LYS A 187 11.79 -13.04 -13.08
C LYS A 187 11.64 -14.05 -14.21
N ALA A 188 11.43 -13.58 -15.44
CA ALA A 188 11.40 -14.41 -16.64
C ALA A 188 12.79 -14.76 -17.21
N LYS A 189 13.90 -14.42 -16.52
CA LYS A 189 15.30 -14.65 -16.94
C LYS A 189 15.66 -14.06 -18.32
N ARG A 190 14.97 -12.99 -18.75
CA ARG A 190 15.19 -12.28 -20.03
C ARG A 190 16.08 -11.05 -19.83
N TRP A 191 17.38 -11.29 -19.61
CA TRP A 191 18.33 -10.24 -19.27
C TRP A 191 18.59 -9.22 -20.39
N ASP A 192 18.48 -9.65 -21.65
CA ASP A 192 18.53 -8.76 -22.83
C ASP A 192 17.49 -7.63 -22.71
N LYS A 193 16.26 -7.99 -22.29
CA LYS A 193 15.18 -7.04 -22.09
C LYS A 193 15.40 -6.16 -20.87
N VAL A 194 15.92 -6.70 -19.76
CA VAL A 194 16.27 -5.90 -18.57
C VAL A 194 17.26 -4.80 -18.95
N VAL A 195 18.30 -5.14 -19.72
CA VAL A 195 19.29 -4.16 -20.21
C VAL A 195 18.64 -3.11 -21.10
N ALA A 196 17.73 -3.52 -22.00
CA ALA A 196 16.98 -2.58 -22.84
C ALA A 196 16.11 -1.60 -22.02
N VAL A 197 15.40 -2.08 -21.01
CA VAL A 197 14.60 -1.21 -20.11
C VAL A 197 15.50 -0.24 -19.34
N ARG A 198 16.63 -0.71 -18.80
CA ARG A 198 17.60 0.15 -18.09
C ARG A 198 18.21 1.20 -19.02
N LYS A 199 18.49 0.85 -20.28
CA LYS A 199 18.95 1.80 -21.31
C LYS A 199 17.89 2.87 -21.57
N LEU A 200 16.63 2.48 -21.76
CA LEU A 200 15.51 3.41 -21.92
C LEU A 200 15.38 4.37 -20.72
N MET A 201 15.53 3.85 -19.50
CA MET A 201 15.49 4.68 -18.29
C MET A 201 16.62 5.70 -18.25
N ARG A 202 17.84 5.34 -18.68
CA ARG A 202 18.98 6.29 -18.76
C ARG A 202 18.74 7.36 -19.82
N GLU A 203 18.34 6.96 -21.03
CA GLU A 203 18.09 7.88 -22.15
C GLU A 203 17.00 8.91 -21.83
N LYS A 204 15.98 8.49 -21.07
CA LYS A 204 14.88 9.35 -20.65
C LYS A 204 15.07 10.00 -19.27
N ASN A 205 16.25 9.84 -18.66
CA ASN A 205 16.57 10.36 -17.32
C ASN A 205 15.55 9.97 -16.23
N ILE A 206 14.99 8.76 -16.35
CA ILE A 206 14.01 8.18 -15.42
C ILE A 206 14.78 7.65 -14.21
N LYS A 207 14.52 8.22 -13.03
CA LYS A 207 15.16 7.81 -11.78
C LYS A 207 14.15 7.13 -10.86
N LYS A 208 14.49 5.94 -10.36
CA LYS A 208 13.73 5.23 -9.33
C LYS A 208 13.76 6.04 -8.03
N GLU A 209 12.60 6.27 -7.43
CA GLU A 209 12.53 6.85 -6.08
C GLU A 209 13.00 5.81 -5.05
N PRO A 210 13.88 6.19 -4.10
CA PRO A 210 14.28 5.29 -3.02
C PRO A 210 13.10 4.98 -2.10
N GLY A 211 13.07 3.77 -1.57
CA GLY A 211 12.12 3.39 -0.53
C GLY A 211 12.46 4.09 0.79
N LEU A 212 11.50 4.82 1.33
CA LEU A 212 11.63 5.67 2.50
C LEU A 212 10.48 5.39 3.46
N SER A 213 10.81 5.18 4.72
CA SER A 213 9.80 5.08 5.78
C SER A 213 10.03 6.16 6.81
N TRP A 214 8.96 6.65 7.44
CA TRP A 214 9.09 7.61 8.52
C TRP A 214 8.06 7.37 9.62
N THR A 215 8.41 7.84 10.82
CA THR A 215 7.55 7.87 11.99
C THR A 215 7.58 9.27 12.59
N GLU A 216 6.48 9.70 13.19
CA GLU A 216 6.39 10.96 13.92
C GLU A 216 6.35 10.67 15.42
N ILE A 217 7.30 11.22 16.17
CA ILE A 217 7.43 11.00 17.61
C ILE A 217 7.72 12.35 18.26
N ARG A 218 6.88 12.76 19.23
CA ARG A 218 7.02 14.06 19.93
C ARG A 218 7.12 15.25 18.96
N ASN A 219 6.26 15.27 17.92
CA ASN A 219 6.22 16.27 16.83
C ASN A 219 7.49 16.35 15.95
N ASN A 220 8.38 15.37 16.06
CA ASN A 220 9.56 15.25 15.20
C ASN A 220 9.36 14.11 14.21
N THR A 221 9.64 14.38 12.93
CA THR A 221 9.61 13.37 11.87
C THR A 221 10.98 12.72 11.73
N HIS A 222 11.03 11.40 11.88
CA HIS A 222 12.24 10.60 11.72
C HIS A 222 12.14 9.76 10.44
N ILE A 223 13.10 9.93 9.53
CA ILE A 223 13.10 9.33 8.19
C ILE A 223 14.19 8.26 8.10
N PHE A 224 13.89 7.14 7.47
CA PHE A 224 14.76 5.98 7.32
C PHE A 224 14.84 5.53 5.86
N VAL A 225 16.03 5.09 5.45
CA VAL A 225 16.36 4.49 4.14
C VAL A 225 17.15 3.21 4.40
N SER A 226 16.99 2.18 3.56
CA SER A 226 17.52 0.84 3.85
C SER A 226 19.04 0.76 4.06
N ASP A 227 19.79 1.68 3.44
CA ASP A 227 21.26 1.72 3.48
C ASP A 227 21.82 2.97 4.16
N ASP A 228 20.95 3.81 4.75
CA ASP A 228 21.40 5.05 5.37
C ASP A 228 21.86 4.80 6.82
N THR A 229 22.99 5.40 7.17
CA THR A 229 23.56 5.42 8.53
C THR A 229 23.57 6.83 9.13
N LYS A 230 23.06 7.84 8.40
CA LYS A 230 23.04 9.26 8.81
C LYS A 230 22.14 9.57 10.00
N HIS A 231 21.27 8.65 10.40
CA HIS A 231 20.52 8.82 11.63
C HIS A 231 21.48 8.75 12.83
N VAL A 232 21.39 9.71 13.76
CA VAL A 232 22.29 9.81 14.93
C VAL A 232 22.34 8.52 15.75
N GLU A 233 21.21 7.81 15.79
CA GLU A 233 21.05 6.54 16.52
C GLU A 233 21.06 5.31 15.61
N SER A 234 21.68 5.38 14.42
CA SER A 234 21.62 4.31 13.41
C SER A 234 22.15 2.97 13.92
N VAL A 235 23.20 2.98 14.76
CA VAL A 235 23.78 1.77 15.37
C VAL A 235 22.76 1.10 16.30
N GLN A 236 22.19 1.84 17.24
CA GLN A 236 21.22 1.31 18.20
C GLN A 236 19.94 0.82 17.51
N ILE A 237 19.51 1.49 16.44
CA ILE A 237 18.34 1.05 15.65
C ILE A 237 18.64 -0.28 14.96
N ARG A 238 19.81 -0.43 14.32
CA ARG A 238 20.20 -1.67 13.63
C ARG A 238 20.34 -2.83 14.61
N GLU A 239 20.92 -2.61 15.79
CA GLU A 239 20.96 -3.59 16.87
C GLU A 239 19.55 -4.00 17.32
N LYS A 240 18.65 -3.02 17.47
CA LYS A 240 17.25 -3.30 17.83
C LYS A 240 16.54 -4.11 16.75
N VAL A 241 16.77 -3.81 15.47
CA VAL A 241 16.24 -4.60 14.35
C VAL A 241 16.75 -6.04 14.42
N LYS A 242 18.07 -6.26 14.55
CA LYS A 242 18.64 -7.61 14.70
C LYS A 242 17.99 -8.39 15.84
N LYS A 243 17.85 -7.74 17.01
CA LYS A 243 17.20 -8.34 18.18
C LYS A 243 15.75 -8.72 17.90
N LEU A 244 14.96 -7.80 17.32
CA LEU A 244 13.56 -8.06 16.99
C LEU A 244 13.42 -9.21 15.99
N LEU A 245 14.24 -9.24 14.94
CA LEU A 245 14.21 -10.30 13.93
C LEU A 245 14.57 -11.67 14.54
N ALA A 246 15.56 -11.72 15.43
CA ALA A 246 15.90 -12.94 16.17
C ALA A 246 14.77 -13.42 17.09
N GLU A 247 14.06 -12.50 17.76
CA GLU A 247 12.95 -12.83 18.66
C GLU A 247 11.67 -13.27 17.92
N ILE A 248 11.44 -12.78 16.69
CA ILE A 248 10.26 -13.20 15.90
C ILE A 248 10.48 -14.48 15.09
N LYS A 249 11.74 -14.88 14.79
CA LYS A 249 12.04 -16.14 14.07
C LYS A 249 11.39 -17.36 14.76
N PRO A 250 11.54 -17.56 16.09
CA PRO A 250 10.85 -18.64 16.83
C PRO A 250 9.32 -18.54 16.84
N LEU A 251 8.75 -17.35 16.58
CA LEU A 251 7.30 -17.16 16.51
C LEU A 251 6.71 -17.60 15.15
N GLY A 252 7.56 -17.98 14.19
CA GLY A 252 7.17 -18.42 12.85
C GLY A 252 7.47 -17.41 11.73
N TYR A 253 8.23 -16.34 11.99
CA TYR A 253 8.71 -15.45 10.95
C TYR A 253 9.81 -16.13 10.13
N VAL A 254 9.59 -16.21 8.81
CA VAL A 254 10.58 -16.69 7.84
C VAL A 254 10.89 -15.52 6.88
N PRO A 255 12.14 -15.05 6.80
CA PRO A 255 12.53 -14.03 5.84
C PRO A 255 12.29 -14.48 4.39
N ASP A 256 11.72 -13.60 3.56
CA ASP A 256 11.51 -13.87 2.13
C ASP A 256 12.78 -13.57 1.32
N ILE A 257 13.73 -14.51 1.35
CA ILE A 257 15.05 -14.41 0.71
C ILE A 257 14.97 -14.53 -0.83
N VAL A 258 13.86 -15.06 -1.35
CA VAL A 258 13.71 -15.47 -2.77
C VAL A 258 13.25 -14.31 -3.66
N SER A 259 12.53 -13.33 -3.11
CA SER A 259 11.80 -12.35 -3.94
C SER A 259 12.61 -11.12 -4.41
N GLU A 260 13.75 -10.75 -3.81
CA GLU A 260 14.32 -9.40 -4.06
C GLU A 260 15.75 -9.29 -4.63
N LEU A 261 16.58 -10.33 -4.65
CA LEU A 261 17.94 -10.23 -5.22
C LEU A 261 18.32 -11.55 -5.91
N HIS A 262 18.42 -11.57 -7.24
CA HIS A 262 18.85 -12.76 -7.98
C HIS A 262 20.40 -12.87 -8.09
N ASP A 263 21.13 -11.79 -7.79
CA ASP A 263 22.59 -11.66 -8.06
C ASP A 263 23.45 -11.47 -6.80
N VAL A 264 22.98 -11.91 -5.62
CA VAL A 264 23.66 -11.71 -4.32
C VAL A 264 23.77 -13.06 -3.60
N GLU A 265 24.80 -13.31 -2.81
CA GLU A 265 24.92 -14.53 -1.99
C GLU A 265 23.79 -14.58 -0.92
N GLU A 266 23.29 -15.76 -0.55
CA GLU A 266 22.10 -15.89 0.34
C GLU A 266 22.23 -15.13 1.67
N GLU A 267 23.43 -15.11 2.25
CA GLU A 267 23.76 -14.42 3.51
C GLU A 267 23.70 -12.88 3.36
N GLN A 268 24.11 -12.35 2.19
CA GLN A 268 24.04 -10.93 1.86
C GLN A 268 22.61 -10.46 1.53
N LYS A 269 21.71 -11.39 1.14
CA LYS A 269 20.27 -11.10 0.92
C LYS A 269 19.51 -10.95 2.23
N GLU A 270 19.76 -11.81 3.23
CA GLU A 270 19.16 -11.67 4.57
C GLU A 270 19.55 -10.34 5.22
N ASP A 271 20.81 -9.90 5.05
CA ASP A 271 21.29 -8.62 5.57
C ASP A 271 20.61 -7.42 4.89
N HIS A 272 20.43 -7.44 3.56
CA HIS A 272 19.68 -6.39 2.84
C HIS A 272 18.22 -6.30 3.29
N LEU A 273 17.54 -7.45 3.43
CA LEU A 273 16.14 -7.53 3.88
C LEU A 273 15.97 -7.07 5.32
N SER A 274 16.97 -7.29 6.16
CA SER A 274 16.91 -6.95 7.58
C SER A 274 16.75 -5.45 7.81
N TYR A 275 17.40 -4.61 7.00
CA TYR A 275 17.43 -3.17 7.21
C TYR A 275 16.49 -2.37 6.32
N HIS A 276 15.43 -2.99 5.80
CA HIS A 276 14.38 -2.24 5.12
C HIS A 276 13.88 -1.06 5.95
N SER A 277 13.62 0.07 5.28
CA SER A 277 13.24 1.33 5.94
C SER A 277 12.06 1.16 6.91
N GLU A 278 11.10 0.29 6.60
CA GLU A 278 9.98 -0.08 7.48
C GLU A 278 10.44 -0.69 8.81
N LYS A 279 11.34 -1.67 8.77
CA LYS A 279 11.86 -2.33 9.98
C LYS A 279 12.67 -1.35 10.83
N LEU A 280 13.47 -0.50 10.21
CA LEU A 280 14.19 0.59 10.88
C LEU A 280 13.22 1.54 11.60
N ALA A 281 12.18 1.99 10.90
CA ALA A 281 11.17 2.90 11.46
C ALA A 281 10.40 2.25 12.62
N ILE A 282 9.99 0.98 12.49
CA ILE A 282 9.31 0.22 13.54
C ILE A 282 10.23 0.07 14.77
N ALA A 283 11.49 -0.33 14.56
CA ALA A 283 12.45 -0.50 15.64
C ALA A 283 12.70 0.82 16.39
N TYR A 284 12.89 1.92 15.65
CA TYR A 284 13.04 3.25 16.25
C TYR A 284 11.82 3.66 17.07
N ALA A 285 10.61 3.46 16.51
CA ALA A 285 9.38 3.74 17.23
C ALA A 285 9.27 2.94 18.51
N ILE A 286 9.58 1.64 18.50
CA ILE A 286 9.61 0.79 19.70
C ILE A 286 10.56 1.34 20.76
N MET A 287 11.74 1.81 20.37
CA MET A 287 12.73 2.35 21.30
C MET A 287 12.29 3.66 21.97
N LYS A 288 11.52 4.50 21.26
CA LYS A 288 11.23 5.87 21.68
C LYS A 288 9.85 6.09 22.28
N THR A 289 9.01 5.06 22.29
CA THR A 289 7.63 5.15 22.75
C THR A 289 7.36 4.17 23.90
N PRO A 290 6.40 4.47 24.80
CA PRO A 290 6.09 3.62 25.94
C PRO A 290 5.67 2.19 25.55
N PRO A 291 5.82 1.19 26.45
CA PRO A 291 5.59 -0.24 26.19
C PRO A 291 4.24 -0.68 25.62
N GLU A 292 3.23 0.18 25.54
CA GLU A 292 1.89 -0.15 25.02
C GLU A 292 1.40 0.84 23.95
N ALA A 293 2.18 1.89 23.65
CA ALA A 293 1.75 2.91 22.70
C ALA A 293 1.55 2.28 21.29
N PRO A 294 0.61 2.76 20.47
CA PRO A 294 0.55 2.33 19.08
C PRO A 294 1.79 2.83 18.31
N ILE A 295 2.20 2.08 17.29
CA ILE A 295 3.32 2.44 16.40
C ILE A 295 2.74 2.82 15.04
N HIS A 296 3.09 4.01 14.55
CA HIS A 296 2.64 4.50 13.25
C HIS A 296 3.83 4.71 12.33
N VAL A 297 3.84 4.02 11.19
CA VAL A 297 4.88 4.14 10.17
C VAL A 297 4.23 4.46 8.84
N ILE A 298 4.81 5.38 8.08
CA ILE A 298 4.39 5.68 6.72
C ILE A 298 5.52 5.28 5.76
N LYS A 299 5.16 4.65 4.65
CA LYS A 299 6.04 4.23 3.54
C LYS A 299 5.63 4.96 2.27
N ASN A 300 6.61 5.49 1.53
CA ASN A 300 6.37 6.18 0.25
C ASN A 300 6.13 5.23 -0.96
N LEU A 301 6.34 3.93 -0.76
CA LEU A 301 6.11 2.85 -1.73
C LEU A 301 5.17 1.81 -1.11
N ARG A 302 4.83 0.76 -1.86
CA ARG A 302 4.14 -0.41 -1.32
C ARG A 302 5.06 -1.11 -0.31
N ILE A 303 4.53 -1.50 0.85
CA ILE A 303 5.26 -2.34 1.80
C ILE A 303 5.55 -3.71 1.16
N CYS A 304 6.78 -4.19 1.24
CA CYS A 304 7.14 -5.51 0.71
C CYS A 304 6.63 -6.64 1.62
N ASP A 305 6.62 -7.85 1.06
CA ASP A 305 6.04 -9.03 1.68
C ASP A 305 6.71 -9.42 2.99
N ASP A 306 8.04 -9.35 2.98
CA ASP A 306 8.88 -9.60 4.14
C ASP A 306 8.64 -8.58 5.26
N CYS A 307 8.62 -7.27 4.96
CA CYS A 307 8.34 -6.22 5.94
C CYS A 307 6.93 -6.33 6.53
N HIS A 308 5.95 -6.69 5.71
CA HIS A 308 4.58 -6.93 6.17
C HIS A 308 4.51 -8.12 7.13
N SER A 309 5.20 -9.23 6.80
CA SER A 309 5.31 -10.40 7.67
C SER A 309 6.02 -10.06 8.99
N ALA A 310 7.18 -9.39 8.91
CA ALA A 310 7.94 -8.96 10.07
C ALA A 310 7.09 -8.05 11.00
N ALA A 311 6.38 -7.06 10.45
CA ALA A 311 5.50 -6.20 11.23
C ALA A 311 4.40 -6.97 11.98
N LYS A 312 3.81 -8.01 11.35
CA LYS A 312 2.84 -8.90 11.98
C LYS A 312 3.41 -9.60 13.21
N PHE A 313 4.59 -10.21 13.08
CA PHE A 313 5.21 -10.91 14.20
C PHE A 313 5.78 -9.97 15.26
N ILE A 314 6.30 -8.80 14.88
CA ILE A 314 6.76 -7.78 15.83
C ILE A 314 5.58 -7.25 16.65
N SER A 315 4.42 -7.02 16.03
CA SER A 315 3.19 -6.64 16.75
C SER A 315 2.80 -7.69 17.79
N LYS A 316 2.83 -8.98 17.41
CA LYS A 316 2.58 -10.11 18.32
C LYS A 316 3.60 -10.17 19.47
N LEU A 317 4.89 -10.09 19.16
CA LEU A 317 5.98 -10.14 20.13
C LEU A 317 5.89 -9.01 21.15
N THR A 318 5.66 -7.78 20.68
CA THR A 318 5.63 -6.58 21.52
C THR A 318 4.28 -6.34 22.18
N LYS A 319 3.22 -7.04 21.75
CA LYS A 319 1.82 -6.80 22.14
C LYS A 319 1.36 -5.37 21.83
N ARG A 320 1.91 -4.76 20.77
CA ARG A 320 1.59 -3.39 20.35
C ARG A 320 0.85 -3.39 19.02
N ILE A 321 -0.08 -2.45 18.87
CA ILE A 321 -0.70 -2.17 17.58
C ILE A 321 0.35 -1.49 16.70
N ILE A 322 0.62 -2.08 15.52
CA ILE A 322 1.47 -1.46 14.50
C ILE A 322 0.59 -1.11 13.32
N VAL A 323 0.58 0.17 12.97
CA VAL A 323 -0.13 0.70 11.80
C VAL A 323 0.90 1.14 10.79
N VAL A 324 0.97 0.46 9.65
CA VAL A 324 1.82 0.89 8.53
C VAL A 324 0.94 1.41 7.41
N ARG A 325 1.14 2.66 7.02
CA ARG A 325 0.50 3.24 5.84
C ARG A 325 1.45 3.19 4.66
N ASP A 326 1.02 2.56 3.57
CA ASP A 326 1.73 2.65 2.29
C ASP A 326 1.01 3.58 1.30
N VAL A 327 1.45 3.58 0.04
CA VAL A 327 0.83 4.38 -1.03
C VAL A 327 -0.63 4.03 -1.32
N ASN A 328 -1.07 2.85 -0.91
CA ASN A 328 -2.35 2.27 -1.30
C ASN A 328 -3.35 2.20 -0.14
N ARG A 329 -2.90 1.83 1.07
CA ARG A 329 -3.78 1.55 2.23
C ARG A 329 -3.06 1.63 3.57
N PHE A 330 -3.84 1.50 4.63
CA PHE A 330 -3.34 1.19 5.97
C PHE A 330 -3.31 -0.33 6.18
N HIS A 331 -2.25 -0.79 6.82
CA HIS A 331 -2.09 -2.15 7.31
C HIS A 331 -2.08 -2.10 8.84
N HIS A 332 -3.00 -2.85 9.45
CA HIS A 332 -3.18 -2.90 10.90
C HIS A 332 -2.71 -4.26 11.40
N PHE A 333 -1.64 -4.26 12.17
CA PHE A 333 -1.11 -5.45 12.83
C PHE A 333 -1.49 -5.37 14.30
N ARG A 334 -2.32 -6.32 14.75
CA ARG A 334 -2.75 -6.47 16.13
C ARG A 334 -2.89 -7.96 16.47
N ASP A 335 -2.43 -8.35 17.65
CA ASP A 335 -2.74 -9.67 18.20
C ASP A 335 -4.02 -9.55 19.05
N VAL A 336 -5.07 -10.24 18.64
CA VAL A 336 -6.33 -10.26 19.40
C VAL A 336 -6.24 -11.43 20.39
N ALA A 337 -5.77 -11.16 21.60
CA ALA A 337 -6.04 -12.05 22.71
C ALA A 337 -7.55 -12.03 22.99
N ALA A 338 -8.21 -13.19 22.94
CA ALA A 338 -9.62 -13.34 23.22
C ALA A 338 -9.95 -12.79 24.62
N SER A 339 -10.65 -11.65 24.68
CA SER A 339 -11.37 -11.19 25.87
C SER A 339 -12.87 -11.41 25.67
N SER A 340 -13.45 -12.24 26.55
CA SER A 340 -14.88 -12.47 26.80
C SER A 340 -15.69 -11.17 26.80
N SER A 341 -16.89 -11.05 26.21
CA SER A 341 -18.09 -11.87 26.43
C SER A 341 -19.15 -11.71 25.32
N SER A 342 -19.52 -12.81 24.64
CA SER A 342 -20.87 -13.16 24.13
C SER A 342 -20.80 -14.50 23.35
N PRO A 343 -21.88 -15.29 23.31
CA PRO A 343 -21.77 -16.75 23.29
C PRO A 343 -21.57 -17.36 21.89
N LYS A 344 -20.64 -18.34 21.86
CA LYS A 344 -20.52 -19.50 20.96
C LYS A 344 -21.06 -19.34 19.53
N GLN A 345 -20.15 -19.13 18.58
CA GLN A 345 -20.15 -19.88 17.33
C GLN A 345 -18.73 -20.40 17.05
N HIS A 346 -18.63 -21.70 16.76
CA HIS A 346 -17.38 -22.43 16.53
C HIS A 346 -16.52 -21.78 15.43
N SER A 347 -15.35 -21.25 15.79
CA SER A 347 -14.14 -21.23 14.95
C SER A 347 -12.95 -20.66 15.74
N ALA A 348 -11.75 -21.14 15.44
CA ALA A 348 -10.44 -20.84 16.05
C ALA A 348 -10.14 -19.33 16.25
N PRO A 349 -9.18 -18.94 17.13
CA PRO A 349 -8.85 -17.53 17.39
C PRO A 349 -8.48 -16.80 16.11
N LYS A 350 -9.33 -15.84 15.70
CA LYS A 350 -9.12 -15.01 14.52
C LYS A 350 -8.15 -13.88 14.85
N LEU A 351 -6.89 -14.01 14.42
CA LEU A 351 -6.09 -12.82 14.12
C LEU A 351 -6.83 -12.03 13.03
N PHE A 352 -7.02 -10.72 13.22
CA PHE A 352 -7.45 -9.85 12.13
C PHE A 352 -6.30 -9.74 11.12
N ASP A 353 -6.27 -10.65 10.15
CA ASP A 353 -5.45 -10.54 8.96
C ASP A 353 -6.21 -9.66 7.95
N THR A 354 -5.79 -8.40 7.77
CA THR A 354 -6.27 -7.60 6.65
C THR A 354 -5.57 -8.09 5.39
N GLY A 355 -6.05 -9.24 4.88
CA GLY A 355 -5.46 -9.98 3.78
C GLY A 355 -4.83 -9.09 2.71
N LYS A 356 -3.63 -9.49 2.26
CA LYS A 356 -2.95 -8.92 1.09
C LYS A 356 -3.88 -9.05 -0.12
N LYS A 357 -4.62 -7.99 -0.39
CA LYS A 357 -5.42 -7.82 -1.59
C LYS A 357 -5.21 -6.36 -1.98
N ASP A 358 -4.52 -6.19 -3.10
CA ASP A 358 -3.91 -4.94 -3.56
C ASP A 358 -4.92 -3.80 -3.65
N ALA A 359 -4.79 -2.79 -2.78
CA ALA A 359 -5.55 -1.56 -2.91
C ALA A 359 -5.03 -0.76 -4.10
N VAL A 360 -5.93 -0.42 -5.03
CA VAL A 360 -5.67 0.62 -6.02
C VAL A 360 -5.99 1.94 -5.32
N GLY A 361 -5.00 2.83 -5.21
CA GLY A 361 -5.23 4.14 -4.62
C GLY A 361 -6.17 4.97 -5.52
N TYR A 362 -7.32 5.38 -4.99
CA TYR A 362 -8.16 6.37 -5.68
C TYR A 362 -7.54 7.75 -5.52
N GLY A 363 -7.27 8.40 -6.65
CA GLY A 363 -6.79 9.77 -6.71
C GLY A 363 -7.88 10.77 -6.32
N VAL A 364 -8.08 10.99 -5.02
CA VAL A 364 -8.73 12.21 -4.52
C VAL A 364 -7.64 13.26 -4.26
N ARG A 365 -7.85 14.47 -4.80
CA ARG A 365 -6.82 15.50 -5.08
C ARG A 365 -5.82 15.76 -3.94
N GLN A 366 -4.55 15.79 -4.35
CA GLN A 366 -3.31 15.76 -3.55
C GLN A 366 -2.82 17.13 -3.01
N SER A 367 -3.70 18.08 -2.69
CA SER A 367 -3.27 19.47 -2.48
C SER A 367 -2.38 19.67 -1.23
N GLU A 368 -2.72 19.04 -0.10
CA GLU A 368 -1.95 19.18 1.14
C GLU A 368 -0.65 18.35 1.15
N TRP A 369 -0.66 17.23 0.44
CA TRP A 369 0.48 16.34 0.28
C TRP A 369 1.54 16.91 -0.67
N GLN A 370 1.14 17.65 -1.71
CA GLN A 370 2.11 18.41 -2.49
C GLN A 370 2.83 19.48 -1.65
N ARG A 371 2.21 19.99 -0.58
CA ARG A 371 2.84 20.94 0.34
C ARG A 371 3.88 20.26 1.24
N LYS A 372 3.59 19.09 1.81
CA LYS A 372 4.58 18.26 2.54
C LYS A 372 5.67 17.69 1.61
N ARG A 373 5.33 17.33 0.36
CA ARG A 373 6.27 16.97 -0.71
C ARG A 373 7.19 18.13 -1.10
N ARG A 374 6.71 19.38 -1.09
CA ARG A 374 7.55 20.59 -1.28
C ARG A 374 8.52 20.82 -0.13
N LEU A 375 8.11 20.59 1.12
CA LEU A 375 9.03 20.60 2.28
C LEU A 375 10.10 19.50 2.16
N MET A 376 9.75 18.31 1.64
CA MET A 376 10.70 17.24 1.34
C MET A 376 11.61 17.53 0.13
N LEU A 377 11.12 18.22 -0.90
CA LEU A 377 11.94 18.71 -2.01
C LEU A 377 12.91 19.83 -1.56
N SER A 378 12.53 20.61 -0.54
CA SER A 378 13.43 21.56 0.14
C SER A 378 14.55 20.82 0.87
N TRP A 379 14.24 19.72 1.58
CA TRP A 379 15.25 18.81 2.16
C TRP A 379 16.20 18.26 1.08
N ARG A 380 15.67 17.92 -0.10
CA ARG A 380 16.43 17.46 -1.28
C ARG A 380 17.43 18.49 -1.82
N LYS A 381 17.12 19.80 -1.77
CA LYS A 381 18.06 20.87 -2.18
C LYS A 381 19.27 20.95 -1.25
N ASN A 382 19.05 20.81 0.05
CA ASN A 382 20.13 20.79 1.05
C ASN A 382 20.94 19.47 1.05
N TYR A 383 20.36 18.36 0.55
CA TYR A 383 21.03 17.06 0.42
C TYR A 383 21.73 16.83 -0.93
N SER A 384 21.64 17.77 -1.88
CA SER A 384 22.20 17.59 -3.23
C SER A 384 23.71 17.82 -3.36
N VAL A 385 24.41 18.16 -2.27
CA VAL A 385 25.84 18.45 -2.36
C VAL A 385 26.71 17.19 -2.27
N HIS A 386 26.28 16.07 -1.67
CA HIS A 386 27.09 14.85 -1.59
C HIS A 386 26.28 13.54 -1.60
N THR A 387 25.97 13.02 -2.79
CA THR A 387 25.71 11.58 -3.02
C THR A 387 26.33 11.14 -4.36
N SER A 388 27.64 11.31 -4.48
CA SER A 388 28.48 10.58 -5.43
C SER A 388 28.89 9.25 -4.80
N ALA A 389 28.02 8.23 -4.90
CA ALA A 389 28.34 6.85 -4.52
C ALA A 389 27.47 5.85 -5.29
N TRP A 390 27.63 5.86 -6.62
CA TRP A 390 27.49 4.65 -7.44
C TRP A 390 28.86 4.41 -8.07
N LYS A 391 29.77 3.85 -7.28
CA LYS A 391 30.98 3.20 -7.79
C LYS A 391 30.91 1.76 -7.29
N TYR A 392 30.53 0.84 -8.17
CA TYR A 392 30.91 -0.56 -8.04
C TYR A 392 31.28 -1.08 -9.44
N HIS A 393 32.60 -1.23 -9.59
CA HIS A 393 33.41 -1.99 -10.54
C HIS A 393 33.12 -1.90 -12.05
N GLU A 394 33.76 -0.92 -12.69
CA GLU A 394 34.48 -1.15 -13.96
C GLU A 394 35.92 -1.59 -13.63
N ASP A 395 36.49 -2.41 -14.51
CA ASP A 395 37.89 -2.83 -14.68
C ASP A 395 38.47 -3.99 -13.85
N THR A 396 38.66 -5.13 -14.52
CA THR A 396 40.01 -5.64 -14.84
C THR A 396 39.99 -6.37 -16.20
N PRO A 397 40.76 -5.89 -17.20
CA PRO A 397 41.11 -6.63 -18.41
C PRO A 397 42.44 -7.41 -18.27
N GLU A 398 42.53 -8.47 -19.09
CA GLU A 398 43.73 -9.17 -19.61
C GLU A 398 44.55 -10.13 -18.74
N LEU A 399 44.62 -11.39 -19.20
CA LEU A 399 45.88 -12.09 -19.49
C LEU A 399 45.64 -13.26 -20.47
N LEU A 400 46.15 -13.06 -21.69
CA LEU A 400 46.86 -13.99 -22.59
C LEU A 400 46.55 -15.50 -22.51
N VAL A 401 46.04 -16.05 -23.62
CA VAL A 401 46.40 -17.41 -24.07
C VAL A 401 47.13 -17.25 -25.40
N GLU A 402 48.35 -17.76 -25.43
CA GLU A 402 49.22 -17.88 -26.60
C GLU A 402 48.56 -18.74 -27.70
N ALA A 403 48.65 -18.26 -28.94
CA ALA A 403 49.14 -19.01 -30.10
C ALA A 403 49.64 -18.01 -31.15
#